data_AF-A0A3S1QV57-F1
#
_entry.id   AF-A0A3S1QV57-F1
#
_cell.length_a   1.000
_cell.length_b   1.000
_cell.length_c   1.000
_cell.angle_alpha   90.00
_cell.angle_beta   90.00
_cell.angle_gamma   90.00
#
_symmetry.space_group_name_H-M   'P 1'
#
loop_
_entity.id
_entity.type
_entity.pdbx_description
1 polymer ?
#
loop_
_entity_poly.entity_id
_entity_poly.type
_entity_poly.pdbx_seq_one_letter_code
_entity_poly.pdbx_strand_id
1 'polypeptide(L)'
;ESLKDLADGNGKFFQVLKKATHPLITVGAAVNAARADWNGFAVLHNAAGRVGGLDLGFVPGEGGKGVAGMLGETDLLFLLGADEIDMAKTGGAFVVYIGTHGDAGAHRANVILPAAAYTEKSGTYVNTEGRVQHTNRAGFAPGDAREDWAILRALSDVLGKKLPFDSLPQLRAKLYGEYPHLARIDQVLAGSADDVARAAKLGGRLNKGTFTSPVKDFYLTNPIARASAVM
;
A
#
# COMPACT_ATOMS: atom_id res chain seq x y z
N GLU A 1 -29.53 2.98 8.21
CA GLU A 1 -28.95 1.88 9.02
C GLU A 1 -27.45 2.12 9.08
N SER A 2 -26.88 2.07 10.28
CA SER A 2 -25.45 2.31 10.52
C SER A 2 -24.63 1.02 10.40
N LEU A 3 -23.30 1.14 10.30
CA LEU A 3 -22.42 -0.04 10.37
C LEU A 3 -22.57 -0.78 11.70
N LYS A 4 -22.83 -0.05 12.80
CA LYS A 4 -23.11 -0.64 14.10
C LYS A 4 -24.39 -1.46 14.07
N ASP A 5 -25.46 -0.94 13.45
CA ASP A 5 -26.72 -1.68 13.30
C ASP A 5 -26.47 -2.99 12.54
N LEU A 6 -25.71 -2.95 11.44
CA LEU A 6 -25.35 -4.14 10.66
C LEU A 6 -24.49 -5.13 11.45
N ALA A 7 -23.51 -4.64 12.22
CA ALA A 7 -22.64 -5.48 13.05
C ALA A 7 -23.40 -6.15 14.21
N ASP A 8 -24.39 -5.45 14.78
CA ASP A 8 -25.25 -5.97 15.84
C ASP A 8 -26.38 -6.87 15.30
N GLY A 9 -26.45 -7.09 13.98
CA GLY A 9 -27.47 -7.95 13.34
C GLY A 9 -28.84 -7.30 13.17
N ASN A 10 -28.90 -5.97 13.23
CA ASN A 10 -30.11 -5.17 13.15
C ASN A 10 -30.32 -4.59 11.74
N GLY A 11 -31.58 -4.26 11.43
CA GLY A 11 -31.95 -3.55 10.20
C GLY A 11 -32.40 -4.43 9.03
N LYS A 12 -33.14 -3.80 8.11
CA LYS A 12 -33.66 -4.36 6.86
C LYS A 12 -32.54 -4.81 5.93
N PHE A 13 -31.45 -4.05 5.82
CA PHE A 13 -30.33 -4.42 4.95
C PHE A 13 -29.58 -5.65 5.46
N PHE A 14 -29.44 -5.83 6.78
CA PHE A 14 -28.92 -7.06 7.36
C PHE A 14 -29.77 -8.28 6.96
N GLN A 15 -31.10 -8.15 6.98
CA GLN A 15 -32.00 -9.24 6.55
C GLN A 15 -31.87 -9.57 5.06
N VAL A 16 -31.57 -8.57 4.22
CA VAL A 16 -31.26 -8.80 2.79
C VAL A 16 -29.96 -9.58 2.66
N LEU A 17 -28.89 -9.16 3.35
CA LEU A 17 -27.60 -9.83 3.31
C LEU A 17 -27.68 -11.29 3.79
N LYS A 18 -28.44 -11.55 4.86
CA LYS A 18 -28.66 -12.90 5.40
C LYS A 18 -29.34 -13.86 4.42
N LYS A 19 -30.19 -13.34 3.52
CA LYS A 19 -30.92 -14.14 2.53
C LYS A 19 -30.16 -14.32 1.21
N ALA A 20 -29.08 -13.58 0.99
CA ALA A 20 -28.32 -13.65 -0.25
C ALA A 20 -27.49 -14.93 -0.34
N THR A 21 -27.43 -15.54 -1.53
CA THR A 21 -26.60 -16.73 -1.76
C THR A 21 -25.11 -16.38 -1.80
N HIS A 22 -24.74 -15.28 -2.45
CA HIS A 22 -23.33 -14.83 -2.57
C HIS A 22 -23.20 -13.36 -2.14
N PRO A 23 -23.39 -13.05 -0.85
CA PRO A 23 -23.23 -11.68 -0.37
C PRO A 23 -21.78 -11.24 -0.53
N LEU A 24 -21.59 -10.03 -1.08
CA LEU A 24 -20.30 -9.36 -1.14
C LEU A 24 -20.33 -8.19 -0.15
N ILE A 25 -19.31 -8.10 0.70
CA ILE A 25 -19.06 -6.95 1.54
C ILE A 25 -17.63 -6.46 1.29
N THR A 26 -17.52 -5.22 0.84
CA THR A 26 -16.23 -4.58 0.53
C THR A 26 -15.57 -3.87 1.73
N VAL A 27 -16.21 -3.88 2.92
CA VAL A 27 -15.65 -3.64 4.28
C VAL A 27 -16.61 -4.20 5.35
N GLY A 28 -16.18 -5.18 6.17
CA GLY A 28 -16.94 -5.77 7.30
C GLY A 28 -17.41 -7.23 7.06
N ALA A 29 -17.46 -8.07 8.11
CA ALA A 29 -17.64 -9.53 7.97
C ALA A 29 -18.96 -10.11 8.54
N ALA A 30 -19.89 -9.28 9.03
CA ALA A 30 -20.94 -9.71 9.98
C ALA A 30 -22.10 -10.57 9.40
N VAL A 31 -22.11 -10.96 8.12
CA VAL A 31 -23.29 -11.59 7.48
C VAL A 31 -23.08 -12.95 6.82
N ASN A 32 -22.15 -13.76 7.34
CA ASN A 32 -21.79 -15.06 6.71
C ASN A 32 -21.27 -14.89 5.27
N ALA A 33 -20.60 -13.75 5.02
CA ALA A 33 -19.99 -13.46 3.73
C ALA A 33 -18.67 -14.21 3.51
N ALA A 34 -18.08 -14.81 4.54
CA ALA A 34 -16.90 -15.66 4.43
C ALA A 34 -17.24 -17.09 4.88
N ARG A 35 -17.25 -18.03 3.94
CA ARG A 35 -17.55 -19.45 4.10
C ARG A 35 -16.63 -20.28 3.20
N ALA A 36 -16.64 -21.60 3.38
CA ALA A 36 -15.72 -22.51 2.67
C ALA A 36 -15.85 -22.45 1.14
N ASP A 37 -17.07 -22.25 0.62
CA ASP A 37 -17.40 -22.19 -0.81
C ASP A 37 -17.41 -20.76 -1.39
N TRP A 38 -17.33 -19.72 -0.54
CA TRP A 38 -17.41 -18.32 -0.96
C TRP A 38 -16.78 -17.39 0.05
N ASN A 39 -15.82 -16.61 -0.40
CA ASN A 39 -15.26 -15.50 0.37
C ASN A 39 -15.66 -14.16 -0.24
N GLY A 40 -16.81 -13.66 0.19
CA GLY A 40 -17.34 -12.35 -0.13
C GLY A 40 -16.84 -11.22 0.76
N PHE A 41 -15.88 -11.45 1.65
CA PHE A 41 -15.18 -10.36 2.31
C PHE A 41 -14.04 -9.88 1.41
N ALA A 42 -14.13 -8.63 0.96
CA ALA A 42 -13.10 -7.99 0.16
C ALA A 42 -12.70 -6.66 0.80
N VAL A 43 -11.46 -6.22 0.57
CA VAL A 43 -11.00 -4.87 0.91
C VAL A 43 -10.49 -4.24 -0.37
N LEU A 44 -11.11 -3.14 -0.79
CA LEU A 44 -10.69 -2.40 -1.97
C LEU A 44 -9.59 -1.40 -1.58
N HIS A 45 -8.41 -1.55 -2.18
CA HIS A 45 -7.28 -0.65 -2.00
C HIS A 45 -7.23 0.44 -3.07
N ASN A 46 -6.74 1.64 -2.71
CA ASN A 46 -6.66 2.81 -3.59
C ASN A 46 -5.23 3.20 -3.99
N ALA A 47 -4.21 2.42 -3.60
CA ALA A 47 -2.81 2.69 -3.90
C ALA A 47 -2.09 1.40 -4.32
N ALA A 48 -1.44 1.43 -5.49
CA ALA A 48 -0.78 0.26 -6.09
C ALA A 48 0.42 -0.27 -5.28
N GLY A 49 1.01 0.56 -4.41
CA GLY A 49 2.08 0.14 -3.49
C GLY A 49 1.58 -0.52 -2.21
N ARG A 50 0.26 -0.60 -1.96
CA ARG A 50 -0.28 -1.04 -0.67
C ARG A 50 -0.24 -2.56 -0.51
N VAL A 51 -0.87 -3.31 -1.43
CA VAL A 51 -1.07 -4.76 -1.24
C VAL A 51 0.26 -5.48 -1.19
N GLY A 52 1.16 -5.23 -2.16
CA GLY A 52 2.50 -5.79 -2.13
C GLY A 52 3.30 -5.39 -0.89
N GLY A 53 3.13 -4.17 -0.37
CA GLY A 53 3.74 -3.78 0.90
C GLY A 53 3.20 -4.58 2.09
N LEU A 54 1.89 -4.82 2.14
CA LEU A 54 1.27 -5.65 3.19
C LEU A 54 1.72 -7.11 3.09
N ASP A 55 1.86 -7.65 1.89
CA ASP A 55 2.37 -9.01 1.64
C ASP A 55 3.81 -9.20 2.17
N LEU A 56 4.61 -8.13 2.14
CA LEU A 56 5.96 -8.08 2.71
C LEU A 56 6.00 -7.84 4.23
N GLY A 57 4.83 -7.67 4.87
CA GLY A 57 4.79 -7.24 6.26
C GLY A 57 5.36 -5.83 6.47
N PHE A 58 5.30 -4.96 5.45
CA PHE A 58 5.75 -3.56 5.52
C PHE A 58 4.79 -2.69 6.33
N VAL A 59 4.65 -3.06 7.59
CA VAL A 59 3.87 -2.40 8.64
C VAL A 59 4.79 -2.09 9.82
N PRO A 60 4.44 -1.15 10.70
CA PRO A 60 5.22 -0.94 11.92
C PRO A 60 5.30 -2.23 12.73
N GLY A 61 6.52 -2.63 13.11
CA GLY A 61 6.74 -3.74 14.03
C GLY A 61 6.22 -3.45 15.44
N GLU A 62 6.40 -4.38 16.36
CA GLU A 62 6.03 -4.18 17.77
C GLU A 62 6.70 -2.93 18.36
N GLY A 63 5.92 -2.03 18.95
CA GLY A 63 6.39 -0.73 19.45
C GLY A 63 6.71 0.31 18.35
N GLY A 64 6.58 -0.07 17.08
CA GLY A 64 6.80 0.82 15.94
C GLY A 64 5.71 1.89 15.81
N LYS A 65 6.12 3.09 15.39
CA LYS A 65 5.21 4.20 15.10
C LYS A 65 4.57 3.99 13.72
N GLY A 66 3.24 4.11 13.61
CA GLY A 66 2.59 4.28 12.30
C GLY A 66 2.82 5.69 11.74
N VAL A 67 2.36 5.97 10.52
CA VAL A 67 2.56 7.28 9.86
C VAL A 67 2.25 8.46 10.78
N ALA A 68 1.06 8.49 11.39
CA ALA A 68 0.65 9.56 12.28
C ALA A 68 1.56 9.72 13.51
N GLY A 69 2.13 8.61 14.01
CA GLY A 69 3.06 8.62 15.13
C GLY A 69 4.50 8.97 14.72
N MET A 70 4.88 8.78 13.45
CA MET A 70 6.20 9.18 12.94
C MET A 70 6.28 10.69 12.71
N LEU A 71 5.20 11.31 12.23
CA LEU A 71 5.16 12.74 11.91
C LEU A 71 5.40 13.59 13.16
N GLY A 72 6.53 14.31 13.18
CA GLY A 72 6.93 15.23 14.25
C GLY A 72 7.71 14.58 15.39
N GLU A 73 7.98 13.29 15.26
CA GLU A 73 8.38 12.38 16.33
C GLU A 73 9.58 11.51 15.92
N THR A 74 10.17 11.81 14.77
CA THR A 74 11.33 11.12 14.17
C THR A 74 12.34 12.15 13.65
N ASP A 75 13.62 11.89 13.85
CA ASP A 75 14.70 12.77 13.36
C ASP A 75 15.00 12.59 11.87
N LEU A 76 14.68 11.43 11.29
CA LEU A 76 14.93 11.07 9.89
C LEU A 76 13.70 10.41 9.29
N LEU A 77 13.27 10.88 8.12
CA LEU A 77 12.12 10.37 7.41
C LEU A 77 12.46 10.08 5.95
N PHE A 78 12.35 8.82 5.54
CA PHE A 78 12.40 8.43 4.12
C PHE A 78 10.98 8.43 3.54
N LEU A 79 10.77 9.26 2.52
CA LEU A 79 9.54 9.33 1.75
C LEU A 79 9.74 8.62 0.41
N LEU A 80 9.28 7.37 0.30
CA LEU A 80 9.32 6.60 -0.94
C LEU A 80 8.10 6.96 -1.81
N GLY A 81 8.23 8.01 -2.62
CA GLY A 81 7.15 8.55 -3.47
C GLY A 81 5.90 8.92 -2.68
N ALA A 82 6.08 9.30 -1.41
CA ALA A 82 4.99 9.54 -0.48
C ALA A 82 4.66 11.04 -0.44
N ASP A 83 3.55 11.41 -1.09
CA ASP A 83 3.07 12.79 -1.18
C ASP A 83 1.71 13.01 -0.48
N GLU A 84 1.03 11.92 -0.10
CA GLU A 84 -0.30 11.95 0.54
C GLU A 84 -0.24 12.10 2.07
N ILE A 85 0.83 12.71 2.59
CA ILE A 85 1.00 12.97 4.03
C ILE A 85 1.01 14.48 4.30
N ASP A 86 0.56 14.85 5.49
CA ASP A 86 0.57 16.25 5.93
C ASP A 86 2.00 16.69 6.25
N MET A 87 2.68 17.27 5.25
CA MET A 87 4.09 17.66 5.35
C MET A 87 4.37 18.66 6.46
N ALA A 88 3.38 19.48 6.85
CA ALA A 88 3.52 20.43 7.96
C ALA A 88 3.75 19.72 9.30
N LYS A 89 3.31 18.46 9.43
CA LYS A 89 3.51 17.65 10.63
C LYS A 89 4.83 16.92 10.69
N THR A 90 5.68 17.02 9.67
CA THR A 90 7.02 16.39 9.69
C THR A 90 7.97 17.04 10.71
N GLY A 91 7.64 18.23 11.21
CA GLY A 91 8.44 18.92 12.22
C GLY A 91 9.87 19.19 11.73
N GLY A 92 10.84 19.03 12.64
CA GLY A 92 12.27 19.22 12.37
C GLY A 92 12.98 18.03 11.72
N ALA A 93 12.26 17.00 11.28
CA ALA A 93 12.86 15.81 10.69
C ALA A 93 13.74 16.15 9.47
N PHE A 94 14.86 15.45 9.34
CA PHE A 94 15.62 15.38 8.10
C PHE A 94 14.87 14.48 7.12
N VAL A 95 14.36 15.06 6.04
CA VAL A 95 13.49 14.36 5.08
C VAL A 95 14.28 13.99 3.83
N VAL A 96 14.32 12.70 3.50
CA VAL A 96 14.85 12.18 2.24
C VAL A 96 13.69 11.75 1.37
N TYR A 97 13.47 12.42 0.25
CA TYR A 97 12.44 12.06 -0.73
C TYR A 97 13.05 11.25 -1.86
N ILE A 98 12.53 10.04 -2.08
CA ILE A 98 12.88 9.17 -3.20
C ILE A 98 11.64 9.06 -4.07
N GLY A 99 11.59 9.79 -5.18
CA GLY A 99 10.38 9.87 -5.98
C GLY A 99 10.61 10.42 -7.37
N THR A 100 9.51 10.49 -8.12
CA THR A 100 9.53 10.68 -9.58
C THR A 100 9.12 12.09 -9.98
N HIS A 101 8.32 12.76 -9.15
CA HIS A 101 7.77 14.09 -9.42
C HIS A 101 8.01 15.00 -8.22
N GLY A 102 8.12 16.30 -8.50
CA GLY A 102 8.21 17.33 -7.48
C GLY A 102 6.81 17.75 -7.01
N ASP A 103 6.31 17.15 -5.94
CA ASP A 103 5.07 17.55 -5.28
C ASP A 103 5.32 17.81 -3.78
N ALA A 104 4.32 17.69 -2.91
CA ALA A 104 4.39 17.98 -1.49
C ALA A 104 5.63 17.39 -0.79
N GLY A 105 5.96 16.12 -1.03
CA GLY A 105 7.06 15.42 -0.37
C GLY A 105 8.42 15.93 -0.82
N ALA A 106 8.57 16.17 -2.13
CA ALA A 106 9.78 16.75 -2.69
C ALA A 106 10.01 18.19 -2.21
N HIS A 107 8.96 19.02 -2.14
CA HIS A 107 9.06 20.40 -1.65
C HIS A 107 9.48 20.47 -0.18
N ARG A 108 9.10 19.49 0.64
CA ARG A 108 9.54 19.40 2.04
C ARG A 108 10.94 18.79 2.19
N ALA A 109 11.46 18.10 1.20
CA ALA A 109 12.67 17.29 1.36
C ALA A 109 13.92 18.12 1.67
N ASN A 110 14.79 17.59 2.52
CA ASN A 110 16.15 18.07 2.71
C ASN A 110 17.08 17.51 1.61
N VAL A 111 16.81 16.27 1.16
CA VAL A 111 17.53 15.61 0.06
C VAL A 111 16.51 14.94 -0.86
N ILE A 112 16.68 15.10 -2.16
CA ILE A 112 15.88 14.44 -3.19
C ILE A 112 16.77 13.44 -3.94
N LEU A 113 16.31 12.20 -4.04
CA LEU A 113 16.91 11.14 -4.85
C LEU A 113 15.94 10.80 -5.99
N PRO A 114 16.24 11.18 -7.24
CA PRO A 114 15.30 11.02 -8.35
C PRO A 114 15.13 9.55 -8.72
N ALA A 115 13.89 9.06 -8.64
CA ALA A 115 13.51 7.69 -8.96
C ALA A 115 12.82 7.58 -10.33
N ALA A 116 12.85 6.39 -10.91
CA ALA A 116 12.18 6.06 -12.17
C ALA A 116 10.65 5.95 -12.00
N ALA A 117 9.88 6.46 -12.96
CA ALA A 117 8.43 6.29 -13.02
C ALA A 117 8.04 4.82 -13.30
N TYR A 118 6.76 4.48 -13.13
CA TYR A 118 6.29 3.10 -13.32
C TYR A 118 6.49 2.57 -14.75
N THR A 119 6.51 3.46 -15.74
CA THR A 119 6.80 3.17 -17.15
C THR A 119 8.30 3.01 -17.46
N GLU A 120 9.18 3.39 -16.52
CA GLU A 120 10.63 3.48 -16.72
C GLU A 120 11.40 2.36 -16.00
N LYS A 121 10.68 1.47 -15.30
CA LYS A 121 11.25 0.40 -14.48
C LYS A 121 10.49 -0.90 -14.63
N SER A 122 11.18 -2.00 -14.35
CA SER A 122 10.53 -3.29 -14.17
C SER A 122 10.25 -3.53 -12.69
N GLY A 123 9.01 -3.24 -12.28
CA GLY A 123 8.53 -3.41 -10.91
C GLY A 123 7.60 -4.60 -10.75
N THR A 124 7.52 -5.13 -9.54
CA THR A 124 6.47 -6.07 -9.13
C THR A 124 5.37 -5.28 -8.41
N TYR A 125 4.14 -5.41 -8.88
CA TYR A 125 2.96 -4.82 -8.27
C TYR A 125 1.98 -5.92 -7.90
N VAL A 126 1.21 -5.71 -6.82
CA VAL A 126 0.13 -6.61 -6.43
C VAL A 126 -1.16 -5.79 -6.39
N ASN A 127 -2.17 -6.24 -7.12
CA ASN A 127 -3.46 -5.54 -7.18
C ASN A 127 -4.37 -5.94 -6.01
N THR A 128 -5.57 -5.35 -5.93
CA THR A 128 -6.49 -5.53 -4.79
C THR A 128 -7.04 -6.95 -4.60
N GLU A 129 -7.00 -7.80 -5.64
CA GLU A 129 -7.41 -9.21 -5.56
C GLU A 129 -6.24 -10.15 -5.25
N GLY A 130 -5.04 -9.61 -5.00
CA GLY A 130 -3.84 -10.38 -4.69
C GLY A 130 -3.08 -10.89 -5.93
N ARG A 131 -3.41 -10.39 -7.13
CA ARG A 131 -2.71 -10.78 -8.36
C ARG A 131 -1.36 -10.07 -8.45
N VAL A 132 -0.31 -10.87 -8.60
CA VAL A 132 1.05 -10.36 -8.82
C VAL A 132 1.27 -10.05 -10.29
N GLN A 133 1.76 -8.85 -10.60
CA GLN A 133 1.98 -8.36 -11.95
C GLN A 133 3.38 -7.75 -12.08
N HIS A 134 3.95 -7.81 -13.27
CA HIS A 134 5.19 -7.12 -13.60
C HIS A 134 4.93 -5.98 -14.58
N THR A 135 5.57 -4.84 -14.32
CA THR A 135 5.76 -3.84 -15.37
C THR A 135 6.99 -4.18 -16.19
N ASN A 136 6.96 -3.77 -17.45
CA ASN A 136 8.14 -3.73 -18.30
C ASN A 136 8.51 -2.27 -18.52
N ARG A 137 9.80 -2.01 -18.63
CA ARG A 137 10.31 -0.69 -18.98
C ARG A 137 9.89 -0.35 -20.41
N ALA A 138 9.17 0.75 -20.57
CA ALA A 138 8.79 1.33 -21.85
C ALA A 138 9.76 2.42 -22.32
N GLY A 139 10.39 3.14 -21.38
CA GLY A 139 11.41 4.16 -21.66
C GLY A 139 12.48 4.21 -20.56
N PHE A 140 13.58 4.92 -20.80
CA PHE A 140 14.58 5.13 -19.76
C PHE A 140 14.16 6.28 -18.84
N ALA A 141 14.54 6.18 -17.57
CA ALA A 141 14.31 7.25 -16.61
C ALA A 141 15.04 8.53 -17.05
N PRO A 142 14.43 9.72 -16.89
CA PRO A 142 15.00 10.96 -17.37
C PRO A 142 16.24 11.39 -16.58
N GLY A 143 17.22 11.95 -17.28
CA GLY A 143 18.44 12.48 -16.68
C GLY A 143 19.17 11.44 -15.82
N ASP A 144 19.39 11.80 -14.55
CA ASP A 144 20.09 10.94 -13.59
C ASP A 144 19.17 10.12 -12.67
N ALA A 145 17.87 10.04 -13.00
CA ALA A 145 16.96 9.17 -12.27
C ALA A 145 17.42 7.70 -12.35
N ARG A 146 17.17 6.94 -11.29
CA ARG A 146 17.52 5.51 -11.18
C ARG A 146 16.32 4.71 -10.69
N GLU A 147 16.33 3.39 -10.89
CA GLU A 147 15.31 2.53 -10.29
C GLU A 147 15.42 2.58 -8.76
N ASP A 148 14.28 2.57 -8.08
CA ASP A 148 14.15 2.81 -6.64
C ASP A 148 15.01 1.83 -5.82
N TRP A 149 15.02 0.55 -6.22
CA TRP A 149 15.84 -0.47 -5.56
C TRP A 149 17.34 -0.22 -5.72
N ALA A 150 17.76 0.34 -6.86
CA ALA A 150 19.17 0.63 -7.12
C ALA A 150 19.64 1.82 -6.28
N ILE A 151 18.76 2.83 -6.09
CA ILE A 151 19.01 3.95 -5.16
C ILE A 151 19.22 3.41 -3.74
N LEU A 152 18.29 2.59 -3.24
CA LEU A 152 18.37 2.01 -1.89
C LEU A 152 19.57 1.08 -1.74
N ARG A 153 19.89 0.29 -2.77
CA ARG A 153 21.06 -0.57 -2.78
C ARG A 153 22.36 0.24 -2.72
N ALA A 154 22.50 1.29 -3.54
CA ALA A 154 23.67 2.16 -3.51
C ALA A 154 23.81 2.87 -2.15
N LEU A 155 22.70 3.42 -1.62
CA LEU A 155 22.66 4.05 -0.30
C LEU A 155 23.09 3.09 0.81
N SER A 156 22.65 1.82 0.75
CA SER A 156 23.04 0.82 1.73
C SER A 156 24.56 0.58 1.77
N ASP A 157 25.24 0.68 0.62
CA ASP A 157 26.70 0.55 0.52
C ASP A 157 27.39 1.75 1.19
N VAL A 158 26.94 2.95 0.86
CA VAL A 158 27.45 4.22 1.42
C VAL A 158 27.33 4.24 2.94
N LEU A 159 26.25 3.67 3.48
CA LEU A 159 26.00 3.55 4.92
C LEU A 159 26.75 2.38 5.58
N GLY A 160 27.54 1.60 4.84
CA GLY A 160 28.25 0.43 5.36
C GLY A 160 27.32 -0.75 5.73
N LYS A 161 26.08 -0.76 5.22
CA LYS A 161 25.05 -1.78 5.43
C LYS A 161 24.63 -2.43 4.11
N LYS A 162 25.64 -2.76 3.29
CA LYS A 162 25.49 -3.27 1.92
C LYS A 162 24.47 -4.40 1.83
N LEU A 163 23.40 -4.19 1.07
CA LEU A 163 22.39 -5.22 0.82
C LEU A 163 22.96 -6.33 -0.10
N PRO A 164 22.55 -7.61 0.08
CA PRO A 164 23.17 -8.77 -0.56
C PRO A 164 22.63 -9.05 -1.97
N PHE A 165 22.53 -8.03 -2.82
CA PHE A 165 22.16 -8.16 -4.23
C PHE A 165 22.70 -6.97 -5.03
N ASP A 166 23.08 -7.20 -6.28
CA ASP A 166 23.64 -6.18 -7.19
C ASP A 166 22.85 -6.07 -8.51
N SER A 167 21.76 -6.82 -8.64
CA SER A 167 20.92 -6.82 -9.84
C SER A 167 19.45 -7.08 -9.51
N LEU A 168 18.55 -6.62 -10.39
CA LEU A 168 17.12 -6.87 -10.24
C LEU A 168 16.75 -8.37 -10.19
N PRO A 169 17.36 -9.27 -11.00
CA PRO A 169 17.13 -10.72 -10.85
C PRO A 169 17.53 -11.26 -9.47
N GLN A 170 18.64 -10.80 -8.90
CA GLN A 170 19.05 -11.21 -7.55
C GLN A 170 18.11 -10.68 -6.48
N LEU A 171 17.66 -9.42 -6.61
CA LEU A 171 16.64 -8.85 -5.73
C LEU A 171 15.34 -9.67 -5.79
N ARG A 172 14.87 -10.00 -6.99
CA ARG A 172 13.69 -10.86 -7.18
C ARG A 172 13.90 -12.26 -6.61
N ALA A 173 15.06 -12.87 -6.82
CA ALA A 173 15.36 -14.18 -6.24
C ALA A 173 15.30 -14.14 -4.70
N LYS A 174 15.84 -13.10 -4.07
CA LYS A 174 15.73 -12.89 -2.62
C LYS A 174 14.28 -12.68 -2.19
N LEU A 175 13.55 -11.82 -2.89
CA LEU A 175 12.13 -11.56 -2.66
C LEU A 175 11.31 -12.85 -2.70
N TYR A 176 11.49 -13.67 -3.74
CA TYR A 176 10.75 -14.92 -3.91
C TYR A 176 11.19 -16.01 -2.94
N GLY A 177 12.45 -16.02 -2.52
CA GLY A 177 12.92 -16.93 -1.48
C GLY A 177 12.24 -16.66 -0.13
N GLU A 178 12.01 -15.39 0.19
CA GLU A 178 11.40 -14.97 1.46
C GLU A 178 9.86 -14.94 1.39
N TYR A 179 9.29 -14.56 0.23
CA TYR A 179 7.86 -14.45 -0.03
C TYR A 179 7.48 -15.21 -1.32
N PRO A 180 7.39 -16.55 -1.30
CA PRO A 180 7.23 -17.36 -2.52
C PRO A 180 5.95 -17.09 -3.32
N HIS A 181 4.90 -16.58 -2.68
CA HIS A 181 3.66 -16.23 -3.37
C HIS A 181 3.86 -15.08 -4.38
N LEU A 182 4.82 -14.18 -4.14
CA LEU A 182 5.18 -13.09 -5.06
C LEU A 182 5.83 -13.58 -6.37
N ALA A 183 6.18 -14.87 -6.48
CA ALA A 183 6.65 -15.46 -7.73
C ALA A 183 5.50 -15.93 -8.65
N ARG A 184 4.24 -15.95 -8.16
CA ARG A 184 3.08 -16.47 -8.90
C ARG A 184 2.47 -15.38 -9.78
N ILE A 185 3.20 -15.02 -10.83
CA ILE A 185 2.79 -13.93 -11.74
C ILE A 185 1.48 -14.29 -12.45
N ASP A 186 0.58 -13.32 -12.49
CA ASP A 186 -0.74 -13.38 -13.11
C ASP A 186 -1.68 -14.47 -12.54
N GLN A 187 -1.44 -14.88 -11.29
CA GLN A 187 -2.28 -15.83 -10.56
C GLN A 187 -2.97 -15.13 -9.39
N VAL A 188 -4.21 -15.54 -9.12
CA VAL A 188 -4.96 -15.16 -7.93
C VAL A 188 -5.18 -16.41 -7.10
N LEU A 189 -4.82 -16.34 -5.83
CA LEU A 189 -5.08 -17.42 -4.87
C LEU A 189 -6.35 -17.10 -4.10
N ALA A 190 -7.14 -18.13 -3.82
CA ALA A 190 -8.29 -17.98 -2.96
C ALA A 190 -7.82 -17.58 -1.55
N GLY A 191 -8.34 -16.44 -1.06
CA GLY A 191 -8.16 -16.05 0.34
C GLY A 191 -8.92 -16.98 1.27
N SER A 192 -8.42 -17.15 2.49
CA SER A 192 -9.00 -18.08 3.47
C SER A 192 -10.06 -17.39 4.35
N ALA A 193 -11.23 -18.02 4.49
CA ALA A 193 -12.27 -17.56 5.41
C ALA A 193 -11.78 -17.59 6.88
N ASP A 194 -10.86 -18.51 7.21
CA ASP A 194 -10.25 -18.57 8.53
C ASP A 194 -9.38 -17.34 8.81
N ASP A 195 -8.78 -16.74 7.78
CA ASP A 195 -7.95 -15.54 7.92
C ASP A 195 -8.83 -14.34 8.29
N VAL A 196 -10.00 -14.25 7.64
CA VAL A 196 -11.04 -13.26 7.98
C VAL A 196 -11.54 -13.48 9.40
N ALA A 197 -11.78 -14.73 9.81
CA ALA A 197 -12.20 -15.06 11.17
C ALA A 197 -11.13 -14.72 12.22
N ARG A 198 -9.84 -14.93 11.91
CA ARG A 198 -8.73 -14.52 12.78
C ARG A 198 -8.64 -13.00 12.89
N ALA A 199 -8.75 -12.27 11.78
CA ALA A 199 -8.75 -10.82 11.79
C ALA A 199 -9.94 -10.25 12.60
N ALA A 200 -11.13 -10.85 12.48
CA ALA A 200 -12.32 -10.42 13.22
C ALA A 200 -12.14 -10.54 14.76
N LYS A 201 -11.35 -11.52 15.23
CA LYS A 201 -11.06 -11.70 16.67
C LYS A 201 -10.19 -10.59 17.27
N LEU A 202 -9.43 -9.85 16.46
CA LEU A 202 -8.67 -8.70 16.93
C LEU A 202 -9.59 -7.58 17.45
N GLY A 203 -10.84 -7.54 16.97
CA GLY A 203 -11.84 -6.57 17.40
C GLY A 203 -11.46 -5.13 17.06
N GLY A 204 -12.15 -4.19 17.68
CA GLY A 204 -11.91 -2.76 17.51
C GLY A 204 -13.03 -1.93 18.11
N ARG A 205 -12.73 -0.68 18.47
CA ARG A 205 -13.75 0.28 18.89
C ARG A 205 -14.13 1.15 17.69
N LEU A 206 -15.40 1.09 17.29
CA LEU A 206 -15.95 2.06 16.36
C LEU A 206 -15.99 3.43 17.05
N ASN A 207 -15.47 4.44 16.36
CA ASN A 207 -15.64 5.82 16.78
C ASN A 207 -16.99 6.37 16.24
N LYS A 208 -17.38 7.55 16.68
CA LYS A 208 -18.60 8.24 16.20
C LYS A 208 -18.39 8.99 14.88
N GLY A 209 -17.25 8.80 14.22
CA GLY A 209 -16.92 9.46 12.96
C GLY A 209 -17.81 8.95 11.84
N THR A 210 -18.11 9.84 10.89
CA THR A 210 -18.77 9.47 9.64
C THR A 210 -17.75 8.93 8.63
N PHE A 211 -18.19 8.03 7.75
CA PHE A 211 -17.37 7.65 6.61
C PHE A 211 -17.17 8.87 5.70
N THR A 212 -15.91 9.11 5.33
CA THR A 212 -15.52 10.12 4.34
C THR A 212 -14.81 9.42 3.19
N SER A 213 -14.93 9.99 1.98
CA SER A 213 -14.18 9.47 0.85
C SER A 213 -12.67 9.70 1.09
N PRO A 214 -11.83 8.67 0.99
CA PRO A 214 -10.37 8.85 1.02
C PRO A 214 -9.87 9.52 -0.27
N VAL A 215 -10.68 9.55 -1.33
CA VAL A 215 -10.38 10.21 -2.60
C VAL A 215 -11.19 11.49 -2.68
N LYS A 216 -10.52 12.63 -2.56
CA LYS A 216 -11.16 13.97 -2.64
C LYS A 216 -11.36 14.42 -4.08
N ASP A 217 -10.39 14.08 -4.93
CA ASP A 217 -10.41 14.32 -6.37
C ASP A 217 -9.88 13.07 -7.06
N PHE A 218 -10.71 12.49 -7.94
CA PHE A 218 -10.36 11.27 -8.66
C PHE A 218 -9.25 11.49 -9.68
N TYR A 219 -9.18 12.68 -10.28
CA TYR A 219 -8.20 13.00 -11.31
C TYR A 219 -6.83 13.33 -10.73
N LEU A 220 -6.76 13.72 -9.45
CA LEU A 220 -5.55 14.24 -8.79
C LEU A 220 -5.05 13.35 -7.63
N THR A 221 -5.18 12.03 -7.79
CA THR A 221 -4.95 11.03 -6.72
C THR A 221 -3.50 10.72 -6.39
N ASN A 222 -2.55 11.12 -7.23
CA ASN A 222 -1.14 10.83 -7.05
C ASN A 222 -0.25 11.89 -7.76
N PRO A 223 1.07 11.93 -7.49
CA PRO A 223 1.96 12.95 -8.03
C PRO A 223 2.03 12.99 -9.56
N ILE A 224 1.93 11.84 -10.23
CA ILE A 224 1.96 11.77 -11.69
C ILE A 224 0.72 12.46 -12.26
N ALA A 225 -0.44 12.16 -11.70
CA ALA A 225 -1.70 12.75 -12.14
C ALA A 225 -1.75 14.25 -11.83
N ARG A 226 -1.25 14.67 -10.67
CA ARG A 226 -1.17 16.10 -10.29
C ARG A 226 -0.19 16.92 -11.12
N ALA A 227 0.86 16.30 -11.66
CA ALA A 227 1.80 16.94 -12.56
C ALA A 227 1.33 16.94 -14.03
N SER A 228 0.21 16.26 -14.34
CA SER A 228 -0.34 16.21 -15.69
C SER A 228 -0.95 17.55 -16.09
N ALA A 229 -0.71 17.98 -17.32
CA ALA A 229 -1.42 19.13 -17.90
C ALA A 229 -2.84 18.77 -18.40
N VAL A 230 -3.20 17.48 -18.41
CA VAL A 230 -4.47 16.97 -18.93
C VAL A 230 -5.48 16.68 -17.82
N MET A 231 -4.99 16.23 -16.65
CA MET A 231 -5.84 15.99 -15.48
C MET A 231 -6.08 17.31 -14.75
#